data_AF-A0A2J6GZG5-F1
#
_entry.id   AF-A0A2J6GZG5-F1
#
_cell.length_a   1.000
_cell.length_b   1.000
_cell.length_c   1.000
_cell.angle_alpha   90.00
_cell.angle_beta   90.00
_cell.angle_gamma   90.00
#
_symmetry.space_group_name_H-M   'P 1'
#
loop_
_entity.id
_entity.type
_entity.pdbx_description
1 polymer ?
#
loop_
_entity_poly.entity_id
_entity_poly.type
_entity_poly.pdbx_seq_one_letter_code
_entity_poly.pdbx_strand_id
1 'polypeptide(L)' 'MTKPITQRVKSKISSLSDGVAFASNSFYFVNANKNSIEKELSNLTAQGVIRRFRRGIYYKPQKSSLFG' A
#
# COMPACT_ATOMS: atom_id res chain seq x y z
N MET A 1 -2.49 -21.53 8.01
CA MET A 1 -2.63 -21.01 6.63
C MET A 1 -2.00 -19.62 6.57
N THR A 2 -1.00 -19.41 5.72
CA THR A 2 -0.35 -18.10 5.55
C THR A 2 -1.34 -17.13 4.88
N LYS A 3 -1.62 -15.98 5.50
CA LYS A 3 -2.50 -14.96 4.89
C LYS A 3 -1.92 -14.50 3.53
N PRO A 4 -2.75 -14.33 2.50
CA PRO A 4 -2.29 -13.87 1.19
C PRO A 4 -1.58 -12.51 1.30
N ILE A 5 -0.55 -12.30 0.48
CA ILE A 5 0.30 -11.09 0.52
C ILE A 5 -0.54 -9.81 0.38
N THR A 6 -1.60 -9.86 -0.44
CA THR A 6 -2.57 -8.79 -0.64
C THR A 6 -3.20 -8.33 0.67
N GLN A 7 -3.62 -9.27 1.52
CA GLN A 7 -4.26 -8.94 2.80
C GLN A 7 -3.24 -8.37 3.79
N ARG A 8 -2.00 -8.88 3.79
CA ARG A 8 -0.91 -8.35 4.62
C ARG A 8 -0.52 -6.92 4.22
N VAL A 9 -0.40 -6.66 2.92
CA VAL A 9 -0.13 -5.32 2.36
C VAL A 9 -1.26 -4.36 2.71
N LYS A 10 -2.52 -4.75 2.47
CA LYS A 10 -3.70 -3.96 2.82
C LYS A 10 -3.74 -3.63 4.31
N SER A 11 -3.60 -4.61 5.19
CA SER A 11 -3.60 -4.38 6.64
C SER A 11 -2.51 -3.40 7.08
N LYS A 12 -1.31 -3.51 6.51
CA LYS A 12 -0.22 -2.59 6.83
C LYS A 12 -0.50 -1.16 6.33
N ILE A 13 -1.04 -1.01 5.12
CA ILE A 13 -1.48 0.30 4.61
C ILE A 13 -2.63 0.87 5.44
N SER A 14 -3.60 0.04 5.84
CA SER A 14 -4.70 0.47 6.71
C SER A 14 -4.22 0.94 8.07
N SER A 15 -3.14 0.37 8.62
CA SER A 15 -2.52 0.84 9.86
C SER A 15 -1.73 2.14 9.72
N LEU A 16 -1.41 2.58 8.49
CA LEU A 16 -0.78 3.87 8.27
C LEU A 16 -1.82 4.98 8.39
N SER A 17 -1.42 6.10 8.99
CA SER A 17 -2.24 7.30 9.01
C SER A 17 -2.47 7.84 7.60
N ASP A 18 -3.63 8.45 7.42
CA ASP A 18 -4.01 9.10 6.18
C ASP A 18 -3.07 10.28 5.88
N GLY A 19 -2.64 10.42 4.62
CA GLY A 19 -1.67 11.44 4.18
C GLY A 19 -0.21 11.04 4.36
N VAL A 20 0.09 9.88 4.95
CA VAL A 20 1.47 9.43 5.16
C VAL A 20 2.05 8.84 3.88
N ALA A 21 3.26 9.29 3.52
CA ALA A 21 4.08 8.69 2.49
C ALA A 21 4.85 7.48 3.04
N PHE A 22 4.98 6.45 2.22
CA PHE A 22 5.69 5.22 2.56
C PHE A 22 6.42 4.67 1.33
N ALA A 23 7.53 3.97 1.58
CA ALA A 23 8.31 3.35 0.51
C ALA A 23 7.99 1.85 0.41
N SER A 24 8.05 1.28 -0.80
CA SER A 24 7.77 -0.15 -1.03
C SER A 24 8.73 -1.07 -0.27
N ASN A 25 9.96 -0.63 -0.03
CA ASN A 25 10.95 -1.36 0.76
C ASN A 25 10.58 -1.48 2.25
N SER A 26 9.70 -0.62 2.78
CA SER A 26 9.19 -0.74 4.17
C SER A 26 8.24 -1.92 4.36
N PHE A 27 7.78 -2.51 3.25
CA PHE A 27 6.95 -3.71 3.21
C PHE A 27 7.83 -4.96 3.13
N TYR A 28 8.68 -5.18 4.15
CA TYR A 28 9.40 -6.43 4.29
C TYR A 28 8.51 -7.44 5.02
N PHE A 29 7.96 -8.40 4.27
CA PHE A 29 7.18 -9.50 4.83
C PHE A 29 7.98 -10.79 4.73
N VAL A 30 8.13 -11.49 5.86
CA VAL A 30 8.69 -12.85 5.88
C VAL A 30 7.85 -13.73 4.94
N ASN A 31 8.54 -14.43 4.02
CA ASN A 31 7.98 -15.26 2.94
C ASN A 31 7.18 -14.51 1.86
N ALA A 32 7.57 -13.29 1.52
CA ALA A 32 7.00 -12.56 0.38
C ALA A 32 8.06 -12.14 -0.64
N ASN A 33 7.79 -12.38 -1.91
CA ASN A 33 8.62 -11.87 -3.00
C ASN A 33 8.33 -10.37 -3.21
N LYS A 34 9.40 -9.58 -3.40
CA LYS A 34 9.34 -8.17 -3.76
C LYS A 34 8.44 -7.92 -4.98
N ASN A 35 8.50 -8.79 -5.99
CA ASN A 35 7.66 -8.66 -7.19
C ASN A 35 6.17 -8.76 -6.85
N SER A 36 5.79 -9.65 -5.93
CA SER A 36 4.40 -9.79 -5.48
C SER A 36 3.93 -8.53 -4.72
N ILE A 37 4.80 -7.95 -3.89
CA ILE A 37 4.51 -6.71 -3.17
C ILE A 37 4.35 -5.54 -4.13
N GLU A 38 5.27 -5.38 -5.10
CA GLU A 38 5.18 -4.30 -6.11
C GLU A 38 3.94 -4.44 -7.00
N LYS A 39 3.57 -5.67 -7.37
CA LYS A 39 2.33 -5.95 -8.10
C LYS A 39 1.11 -5.52 -7.28
N GLU A 40 1.07 -5.85 -6.00
CA GLU A 40 -0.05 -5.44 -5.15
C GLU A 40 -0.10 -3.94 -4.90
N LEU A 41 1.02 -3.27 -4.68
CA LEU A 41 1.07 -1.82 -4.58
C LEU A 41 0.57 -1.15 -5.87
N SER A 42 0.90 -1.73 -7.02
CA SER A 42 0.40 -1.27 -8.32
C SER A 42 -1.12 -1.46 -8.46
N ASN A 43 -1.65 -2.62 -8.03
CA ASN A 43 -3.10 -2.87 -7.99
C ASN A 43 -3.82 -1.88 -7.08
N LEU A 44 -3.30 -1.63 -5.87
CA LEU A 44 -3.88 -0.68 -4.93
C LEU A 44 -3.81 0.76 -5.45
N THR A 45 -2.79 1.08 -6.24
CA THR A 45 -2.69 2.36 -6.94
C THR A 45 -3.78 2.48 -8.01
N ALA A 46 -3.98 1.43 -8.82
CA ALA A 46 -5.03 1.40 -9.84
C ALA A 46 -6.45 1.46 -9.24
N GLN A 47 -6.64 0.89 -8.04
CA GLN A 47 -7.90 0.97 -7.28
C GLN A 47 -8.11 2.33 -6.59
N GLY A 48 -7.13 3.24 -6.61
CA GLY A 48 -7.19 4.53 -5.92
C GLY A 48 -7.06 4.46 -4.39
N VAL A 49 -6.73 3.29 -3.83
CA VAL A 49 -6.55 3.09 -2.38
C VAL A 49 -5.29 3.81 -1.88
N ILE A 50 -4.25 3.80 -2.70
CA ILE A 50 -3.01 4.53 -2.48
C ILE A 50 -2.66 5.30 -3.75
N ARG A 51 -1.80 6.30 -3.64
CA ARG A 51 -1.26 7.00 -4.80
C ARG A 51 0.24 6.80 -4.88
N ARG A 52 0.73 6.63 -6.10
CA ARG A 52 2.17 6.53 -6.38
C ARG A 52 2.72 7.93 -6.58
N PHE A 53 3.67 8.33 -5.74
CA PHE A 53 4.37 9.59 -5.89
C PHE A 53 5.58 9.42 -6.84
N ARG A 54 6.40 8.40 -6.60
CA ARG A 54 7.57 8.04 -7.43
C ARG A 54 7.74 6.52 -7.48
N ARG A 55 8.69 6.04 -8.28
CA ARG A 55 9.01 4.60 -8.31
C ARG A 55 9.46 4.13 -6.93
N GLY A 56 8.70 3.24 -6.32
CA GLY A 56 8.94 2.73 -4.96
C GLY A 56 8.47 3.65 -3.84
N ILE A 57 7.85 4.80 -4.12
CA ILE A 57 7.31 5.72 -3.11
C ILE A 57 5.82 5.94 -3.38
N TYR A 58 5.03 5.68 -2.35
CA TYR A 58 3.58 5.75 -2.37
C TYR A 58 3.11 6.60 -1.20
N TYR A 59 1.85 7.00 -1.22
CA TYR A 59 1.22 7.67 -0.10
C TYR A 59 -0.23 7.23 0.01
N LYS A 60 -0.72 7.18 1.25
CA LYS A 60 -2.13 6.95 1.51
C LYS A 60 -2.86 8.28 1.33
N PRO A 61 -3.71 8.46 0.30
CA PRO A 61 -4.46 9.70 0.15
C PRO A 61 -5.31 9.90 1.39
N GLN A 62 -5.36 11.13 1.91
CA GLN A 62 -6.39 11.46 2.87
C GLN A 62 -7.72 11.27 2.18
N LYS A 63 -8.63 10.52 2.82
CA LYS A 63 -10.04 10.61 2.45
C LYS A 63 -10.48 12.03 2.79
N SER A 64 -10.26 12.95 1.87
CA SER A 64 -10.90 14.24 1.91
C SER A 64 -12.39 13.97 1.91
N SER A 65 -13.02 14.10 3.08
CA SER A 65 -14.46 14.30 3.21
C SER A 65 -14.82 15.70 2.67
N LEU A 66 -14.38 16.00 1.44
CA LEU A 66 -14.69 17.26 0.75
C LEU A 66 -16.14 17.30 0.23
N PHE A 67 -16.89 16.22 0.45
CA PHE A 67 -18.33 16.15 0.26
C PHE A 67 -18.92 15.57 1.56
N GLY A 68 -19.11 16.44 2.55
CA GLY A 68 -20.04 16.23 3.66
C GLY A 68 -21.42 16.72 3.26
#